data_AF-A0A7C5R791-F1
#
_entry.id   AF-A0A7C5R791-F1
#
_cell.length_a   1.000
_cell.length_b   1.000
_cell.length_c   1.000
_cell.angle_alpha   90.00
_cell.angle_beta   90.00
_cell.angle_gamma   90.00
#
_symmetry.space_group_name_H-M   'P 1'
#
loop_
_entity.id
_entity.type
_entity.pdbx_description
1 polymer ?
#
loop_
_entity_poly.entity_id
_entity_poly.type
_entity_poly.pdbx_seq_one_letter_code
_entity_poly.pdbx_strand_id
1 'polypeptide(L)' 'MQKGTKLALILAAIPYSALLFGLPFVNRIEPRVLGFPFLLFWILFWVVLTPAILFAAYRLEKKFNSQM' A
#
# COMPACT_ATOMS: atom_id res chain seq x y z
N MET A 1 -14.84 2.82 17.46
CA MET A 1 -14.33 2.21 16.20
C MET A 1 -14.39 0.71 16.35
N GLN A 2 -15.15 0.02 15.50
CA GLN A 2 -15.22 -1.44 15.46
C GLN A 2 -13.84 -2.04 15.17
N LYS A 3 -13.58 -3.26 15.65
CA LYS A 3 -12.27 -3.93 15.50
C LYS A 3 -11.88 -4.09 14.02
N GLY A 4 -12.84 -4.37 13.14
CA GLY A 4 -12.64 -4.52 11.69
C GLY A 4 -12.13 -3.24 11.02
N THR A 5 -12.74 -2.09 11.31
CA THR A 5 -12.33 -0.79 10.76
C THR A 5 -10.92 -0.40 11.17
N LYS A 6 -10.50 -0.70 12.41
CA LYS A 6 -9.11 -0.44 12.85
C LYS A 6 -8.10 -1.24 12.02
N LEU A 7 -8.38 -2.52 11.78
CA LEU A 7 -7.51 -3.37 10.96
C LEU A 7 -7.45 -2.88 9.51
N ALA A 8 -8.60 -2.51 8.93
CA ALA A 8 -8.66 -1.97 7.57
C ALA A 8 -7.84 -0.67 7.41
N LEU A 9 -7.91 0.23 8.40
CA LEU A 9 -7.10 1.45 8.42
C LEU A 9 -5.60 1.14 8.52
N ILE A 10 -5.20 0.15 9.32
CA ILE A 10 -3.80 -0.27 9.40
C ILE A 10 -3.32 -0.81 8.05
N LEU A 11 -4.13 -1.63 7.36
CA LEU A 11 -3.79 -2.11 6.01
C LEU A 11 -3.68 -0.95 5.01
N ALA A 12 -4.63 -0.01 5.01
CA ALA A 12 -4.63 1.14 4.12
C ALA A 12 -3.46 2.11 4.38
N ALA A 13 -2.92 2.13 5.61
CA ALA A 13 -1.75 2.93 5.95
C ALA A 13 -0.44 2.39 5.34
N ILE A 14 -0.42 1.13 4.89
CA ILE A 14 0.76 0.49 4.28
C ILE A 14 1.20 1.22 2.99
N PRO A 15 0.35 1.33 1.93
CA PRO A 15 0.75 2.00 0.70
C PRO A 15 1.08 3.49 0.93
N TYR A 16 0.35 4.16 1.82
CA TYR A 16 0.65 5.55 2.20
C TYR A 16 2.05 5.68 2.80
N SER A 17 2.37 4.85 3.79
CA SER A 17 3.67 4.88 4.47
C SER A 17 4.80 4.50 3.53
N ALA A 18 4.58 3.51 2.66
CA ALA A 18 5.58 3.06 1.70
C ALA A 18 5.90 4.14 0.65
N LEU A 19 4.91 4.91 0.21
CA LEU A 19 5.11 6.01 -0.72
C LEU A 19 5.70 7.25 -0.05
N LEU A 20 5.32 7.55 1.20
CA LEU A 20 5.81 8.74 1.91
C LEU A 20 7.23 8.54 2.47
N PHE A 21 7.44 7.48 3.24
CA PHE A 21 8.70 7.21 3.91
C PHE A 21 9.69 6.42 3.05
N GLY A 22 9.23 5.84 1.93
CA GLY A 22 10.12 5.13 1.01
C GLY A 22 11.03 6.08 0.22
N LEU A 23 10.61 7.34 -0.01
CA LEU A 23 11.32 8.27 -0.90
C LEU A 23 12.82 8.42 -0.62
N PRO A 24 13.30 8.64 0.63
CA PRO A 24 14.73 8.75 0.89
C PRO A 24 15.54 7.51 0.51
N PHE A 25 14.91 6.33 0.52
CA PHE A 25 15.56 5.06 0.19
C PHE A 25 15.47 4.73 -1.29
N VAL A 26 14.36 5.07 -1.95
CA VAL A 26 14.09 4.67 -3.33
C VAL A 26 14.40 5.76 -4.36
N ASN A 27 14.64 6.99 -3.92
CA ASN A 27 15.00 8.11 -4.79
C ASN A 27 16.45 8.02 -5.26
N ARG A 28 16.69 7.09 -6.17
CA ARG A 28 17.99 6.84 -6.81
C ARG A 28 17.79 6.57 -8.30
N ILE A 29 18.68 7.13 -9.12
CA ILE A 29 18.64 6.96 -10.59
C ILE A 29 19.06 5.52 -10.95
N GLU A 30 20.03 4.98 -10.24
CA GLU A 30 20.49 3.60 -10.36
C GLU A 30 20.16 2.81 -9.08
N PRO A 31 19.78 1.52 -9.18
CA PRO A 31 19.70 0.71 -10.39
C PRO A 31 18.47 1.06 -11.25
N ARG A 32 18.56 0.84 -12.56
CA ARG A 32 17.40 0.91 -13.46
C ARG A 32 16.69 -0.44 -13.48
N VAL A 33 15.36 -0.42 -13.37
CA VAL A 33 14.51 -1.62 -13.43
C VAL A 33 13.61 -1.50 -14.65
N LEU A 34 13.65 -2.49 -15.54
CA LEU A 34 12.89 -2.49 -16.81
C LEU A 34 13.17 -1.24 -17.69
N GLY A 35 14.36 -0.64 -17.58
CA GLY A 35 14.72 0.59 -18.29
C GLY A 35 14.32 1.89 -17.59
N PHE A 36 13.56 1.82 -16.50
CA PHE A 36 13.14 2.99 -15.71
C PHE A 36 14.03 3.22 -14.48
N PRO A 37 14.18 4.47 -14.01
CA PRO A 37 14.74 4.73 -12.68
C PRO A 37 13.99 3.95 -11.59
N PHE A 38 14.70 3.53 -10.54
CA PHE A 38 14.13 2.73 -9.46
C PHE A 38 12.89 3.37 -8.82
N LEU A 39 12.90 4.71 -8.65
CA LEU A 39 11.78 5.47 -8.11
C LEU A 39 10.49 5.29 -8.95
N LEU A 40 10.60 5.33 -10.27
CA LEU A 40 9.45 5.15 -11.17
C LEU A 40 8.88 3.73 -11.07
N PHE A 41 9.75 2.73 -11.07
CA PHE A 41 9.34 1.33 -10.87
C PHE A 41 8.64 1.15 -9.51
N TRP A 42 9.19 1.73 -8.45
CA TRP A 42 8.59 1.70 -7.10
C TRP A 42 7.19 2.31 -7.07
N ILE A 43 7.00 3.49 -7.66
CA ILE A 43 5.69 4.15 -7.71
C ILE A 43 4.69 3.29 -8.50
N LEU A 44 5.07 2.79 -9.67
CA LEU A 44 4.20 1.93 -10.49
C LEU A 44 3.80 0.65 -9.77
N PHE A 45 4.75 0.01 -9.08
CA PHE A 45 4.49 -1.16 -8.26
C PHE A 45 3.44 -0.87 -7.18
N TRP A 46 3.58 0.25 -6.45
CA TRP A 46 2.61 0.64 -5.42
C TRP A 46 1.26 1.10 -5.98
N VAL A 47 1.22 1.70 -7.17
CA VAL A 47 -0.04 2.03 -7.86
C VAL A 47 -0.86 0.77 -8.14
N VAL A 48 -0.22 -0.29 -8.61
CA VAL A 48 -0.89 -1.58 -8.86
C VAL A 48 -1.24 -2.30 -7.55
N LEU A 49 -0.37 -2.22 -6.54
CA LEU A 49 -0.56 -2.93 -5.27
C LEU A 49 -1.63 -2.28 -4.37
N THR A 50 -1.79 -0.96 -4.43
CA THR A 50 -2.76 -0.20 -3.60
C THR A 50 -4.20 -0.72 -3.71
N PRO A 51 -4.81 -0.86 -4.91
CA PRO A 51 -6.17 -1.37 -5.01
C PRO A 51 -6.30 -2.81 -4.47
N ALA A 52 -5.27 -3.65 -4.62
CA ALA A 52 -5.28 -4.99 -4.04
C ALA A 52 -5.28 -4.97 -2.50
N ILE A 53 -4.47 -4.08 -1.90
CA ILE A 53 -4.45 -3.88 -0.44
C ILE A 53 -5.79 -3.31 0.06
N LEU A 54 -6.33 -2.31 -0.63
CA LEU A 54 -7.61 -1.70 -0.25
C LEU A 54 -8.77 -2.70 -0.40
N PHE A 55 -8.74 -3.55 -1.42
CA PHE A 55 -9.72 -4.63 -1.57
C PHE A 55 -9.63 -5.64 -0.43
N ALA A 56 -8.42 -6.02 -0.01
CA ALA A 56 -8.21 -6.87 1.16
C ALA A 56 -8.71 -6.19 2.45
N ALA A 57 -8.43 -4.90 2.63
CA ALA A 57 -8.91 -4.11 3.76
C ALA A 57 -10.44 -4.05 3.82
N TYR A 58 -11.10 -3.81 2.68
CA TYR A 58 -12.55 -3.81 2.55
C TYR A 58 -13.15 -5.17 2.90
N ARG A 59 -12.58 -6.27 2.37
CA ARG A 59 -13.06 -7.62 2.67
C ARG A 59 -12.89 -7.96 4.16
N LEU A 60 -11.79 -7.53 4.77
CA LEU A 60 -11.50 -7.75 6.19
C LEU A 60 -12.46 -6.96 7.07
N GLU A 61 -12.69 -5.69 6.76
CA GLU A 61 -13.65 -4.85 7.45
C GLU A 61 -15.04 -5.46 7.40
N LYS A 62 -15.52 -5.81 6.20
CA LYS A 62 -16.82 -6.45 6.02
C LYS A 62 -16.93 -7.74 6.84
N LYS A 63 -15.91 -8.60 6.80
CA LYS A 63 -15.92 -9.86 7.55
C LYS A 63 -16.01 -9.65 9.06
N PHE A 64 -15.22 -8.74 9.63
CA PHE A 64 -15.22 -8.50 11.08
C PHE A 64 -16.45 -7.72 11.56
N ASN A 65 -17.01 -6.86 10.71
CA ASN A 65 -18.13 -6.02 11.09
C ASN A 65 -19.49 -6.68 10.87
N SER A 66 -19.59 -7.63 9.94
CA SER A 66 -20.78 -8.48 9.79
C SER A 66 -20.89 -9.55 10.89
N GLN A 67 -19.92 -9.66 11.79
CA GLN A 67 -19.90 -10.61 12.92
C GLN A 67 -20.28 -9.94 14.26
N MET A 68 -20.58 -8.63 14.25
CA MET A 68 -21.08 -7.84 15.38
C MET A 68 -22.53 -7.44 15.10
#